data_AF-A0A8H8IT24-F1
#
_entry.id   AF-A0A8H8IT24-F1
#
_cell.length_a   1.000
_cell.length_b   1.000
_cell.length_c   1.000
_cell.angle_alpha   90.00
_cell.angle_beta   90.00
_cell.angle_gamma   90.00
#
_symmetry.space_group_name_H-M   'P 1'
#
loop_
_entity.id
_entity.type
_entity.pdbx_description
1 polymer ?
#
loop_
_entity_poly.entity_id
_entity_poly.type
_entity_poly.pdbx_seq_one_letter_code
_entity_poly.pdbx_strand_id
1 'polypeptide(L)'
;MDPTWPALRSSIEQQGSDVIVKVEPKVVAGAGRGLFATEKINPLQTLVLIPGHLLLNAKTLNKAYPGCMLPPFPHMSGDTTQHHRLSSTQLLSLHLYRWRRGVADIKFNAYLESLPVSFFDHPLTVILSNHREPLIESLPPAVATMLAAVEKRMQRDWDVVTECFQYFPSIVPPLDMNSMATSIDQLADFVWAWLNVNTRCLYNDLGFAQSEDNITMCPLLDFANHTPLQSISITQDEFALCDGMAFSSAVALQPGDEIYLRYGGHSNAALFTEYGFVLALAEKAHTFNGEVLIDCYVEDLLRSRENYAQKCQLLKDRNYWGDWTLHVEDGVGYPSYRLLPVLRLAHISLGPTSGRELKLWENTILGLAEVVSAENEHGARASLIEICERVTRESEISTPIVKNKMEAARGAEHKDEGYLHALCMALVLWEEAYQVAELVKKAVVDGIEF
;
A
#
# COMPACT_ATOMS: atom_id res chain seq x y z
N MET A 1 -12.87 -10.01 -24.22
CA MET A 1 -12.15 -11.08 -23.50
C MET A 1 -10.69 -10.72 -23.56
N ASP A 2 -9.98 -10.80 -22.43
CA ASP A 2 -8.54 -10.52 -22.38
C ASP A 2 -7.79 -11.48 -23.32
N PRO A 3 -6.94 -11.01 -24.25
CA PRO A 3 -6.25 -11.88 -25.21
C PRO A 3 -5.22 -12.82 -24.55
N THR A 4 -4.74 -12.50 -23.36
CA THR A 4 -3.75 -13.30 -22.61
C THR A 4 -4.42 -14.42 -21.81
N TRP A 5 -5.72 -14.27 -21.50
CA TRP A 5 -6.47 -15.18 -20.65
C TRP A 5 -6.48 -16.64 -21.13
N PRO A 6 -6.75 -16.95 -22.42
CA PRO A 6 -6.79 -18.34 -22.87
C PRO A 6 -5.44 -19.06 -22.68
N ALA A 7 -4.33 -18.37 -22.93
CA ALA A 7 -2.99 -18.91 -22.75
C ALA A 7 -2.69 -19.16 -21.27
N LEU A 8 -2.98 -18.19 -20.40
CA LEU A 8 -2.81 -18.33 -18.95
C LEU A 8 -3.63 -19.49 -18.39
N ARG A 9 -4.93 -19.50 -18.68
CA ARG A 9 -5.85 -20.56 -18.21
C ARG A 9 -5.38 -21.93 -18.67
N SER A 10 -5.06 -22.08 -19.96
CA SER A 10 -4.55 -23.33 -20.51
C SER A 10 -3.24 -23.76 -19.86
N SER A 11 -2.34 -22.83 -19.56
CA SER A 11 -1.05 -23.15 -18.92
C SER A 11 -1.20 -23.69 -17.50
N ILE A 12 -2.27 -23.29 -16.80
CA ILE A 12 -2.59 -23.70 -15.44
C ILE A 12 -3.38 -25.02 -15.45
N GLU A 13 -4.45 -25.13 -16.25
CA GLU A 13 -5.30 -26.32 -16.30
C GLU A 13 -4.57 -27.58 -16.83
N GLN A 14 -3.49 -27.41 -17.62
CA GLN A 14 -2.69 -28.52 -18.12
C GLN A 14 -1.77 -29.17 -17.06
N GLN A 15 -1.63 -28.57 -15.88
CA GLN A 15 -0.63 -28.98 -14.87
C GLN A 15 -1.15 -30.04 -13.87
N GLY A 16 -2.43 -30.41 -13.93
CA GLY A 16 -2.96 -31.52 -13.14
C GLY A 16 -4.46 -31.43 -12.85
N SER A 17 -5.01 -32.51 -12.28
CA SER A 17 -6.41 -32.62 -11.87
C SER A 17 -6.77 -31.77 -10.65
N ASP A 18 -5.77 -31.30 -9.91
CA ASP A 18 -5.94 -30.60 -8.63
C ASP A 18 -6.04 -29.07 -8.82
N VAL A 19 -6.35 -28.63 -10.05
CA VAL A 19 -6.55 -27.24 -10.43
C VAL A 19 -8.05 -26.97 -10.51
N ILE A 20 -8.50 -25.88 -9.87
CA ILE A 20 -9.87 -25.40 -9.98
C ILE A 20 -9.82 -23.97 -10.53
N VAL A 21 -10.55 -23.69 -11.62
CA VAL A 21 -10.68 -22.35 -12.21
C VAL A 21 -12.13 -22.10 -12.60
N LYS A 22 -12.88 -21.41 -11.73
CA LYS A 22 -14.30 -21.06 -11.92
C LYS A 22 -14.50 -19.57 -12.14
N VAL A 23 -13.48 -18.94 -12.68
CA VAL A 23 -13.38 -17.49 -12.79
C VAL A 23 -12.83 -17.11 -14.16
N GLU A 24 -13.08 -15.87 -14.56
CA GLU A 24 -12.49 -15.25 -15.75
C GLU A 24 -12.23 -13.77 -15.52
N PRO A 25 -11.17 -13.19 -16.12
CA PRO A 25 -10.94 -11.76 -16.06
C PRO A 25 -11.86 -11.03 -17.05
N LYS A 26 -12.42 -9.90 -16.62
CA LYS A 26 -13.15 -8.97 -17.50
C LYS A 26 -12.64 -7.54 -17.26
N VAL A 27 -12.80 -6.70 -18.27
CA VAL A 27 -12.48 -5.27 -18.13
C VAL A 27 -13.56 -4.58 -17.30
N VAL A 28 -13.14 -3.84 -16.30
CA VAL A 28 -13.97 -3.02 -15.41
C VAL A 28 -13.62 -1.56 -15.67
N ALA A 29 -14.62 -0.75 -15.97
CA ALA A 29 -14.43 0.67 -16.23
C ALA A 29 -13.81 1.36 -15.01
N GLY A 30 -12.67 2.01 -15.19
CA GLY A 30 -11.95 2.72 -14.11
C GLY A 30 -11.11 1.85 -13.18
N ALA A 31 -11.18 0.52 -13.25
CA ALA A 31 -10.41 -0.40 -12.40
C ALA A 31 -9.53 -1.39 -13.18
N GLY A 32 -9.49 -1.29 -14.52
CA GLY A 32 -8.68 -2.16 -15.35
C GLY A 32 -9.32 -3.54 -15.50
N ARG A 33 -8.66 -4.60 -15.01
CA ARG A 33 -9.18 -5.98 -15.07
C ARG A 33 -9.73 -6.36 -13.70
N GLY A 34 -10.90 -7.00 -13.68
CA GLY A 34 -11.52 -7.59 -12.50
C GLY A 34 -11.71 -9.08 -12.69
N LEU A 35 -11.85 -9.84 -11.60
CA LEU A 35 -12.07 -11.27 -11.61
C LEU A 35 -13.57 -11.58 -11.45
N PHE A 36 -14.14 -12.44 -12.30
CA PHE A 36 -15.59 -12.69 -12.32
C PHE A 36 -15.90 -14.18 -12.23
N ALA A 37 -16.96 -14.54 -11.52
CA ALA A 37 -17.45 -15.93 -11.47
C ALA A 37 -18.01 -16.35 -12.85
N THR A 38 -17.64 -17.54 -13.33
CA THR A 38 -18.13 -18.10 -14.61
C THR A 38 -19.35 -18.99 -14.45
N GLU A 39 -19.60 -19.48 -13.24
CA GLU A 39 -20.73 -20.34 -12.89
C GLU A 39 -21.29 -19.99 -11.51
N LYS A 40 -22.37 -20.66 -11.11
CA LYS A 40 -22.92 -20.49 -9.77
C LYS A 40 -22.00 -21.14 -8.73
N ILE A 41 -21.67 -20.39 -7.68
CA ILE A 41 -20.78 -20.84 -6.61
C ILE A 41 -21.54 -20.82 -5.29
N ASN A 42 -21.52 -21.93 -4.57
CA ASN A 42 -22.11 -22.01 -3.24
C ASN A 42 -21.16 -21.40 -2.19
N PRO A 43 -21.68 -20.95 -1.04
CA PRO A 43 -20.83 -20.51 0.07
C PRO A 43 -19.77 -21.56 0.43
N LEU A 44 -18.55 -21.10 0.68
CA LEU A 44 -17.36 -21.88 1.04
C LEU A 44 -16.89 -22.87 -0.04
N GLN A 45 -17.52 -22.88 -1.22
CA GLN A 45 -17.03 -23.65 -2.33
C GLN A 45 -15.76 -23.03 -2.90
N THR A 46 -14.75 -23.86 -3.16
CA THR A 46 -13.51 -23.43 -3.82
C THR A 46 -13.81 -22.90 -5.23
N LEU A 47 -13.42 -21.65 -5.45
CA LEU A 47 -13.51 -20.90 -6.70
C LEU A 47 -12.27 -21.13 -7.57
N VAL A 48 -11.11 -21.05 -6.91
CA VAL A 48 -9.80 -21.16 -7.52
C VAL A 48 -8.91 -22.01 -6.61
N LEU A 49 -8.18 -22.94 -7.19
CA LEU A 49 -7.15 -23.73 -6.52
C LEU A 49 -5.92 -23.75 -7.42
N ILE A 50 -4.82 -23.18 -6.94
CA ILE A 50 -3.54 -23.10 -7.67
C ILE A 50 -2.49 -23.90 -6.91
N PRO A 51 -1.96 -24.99 -7.49
CA PRO A 51 -0.87 -25.76 -6.92
C PRO A 51 0.38 -24.90 -6.64
N GLY A 52 1.08 -25.20 -5.54
CA GLY A 52 2.21 -24.40 -5.07
C GLY A 52 3.33 -24.20 -6.07
N HIS A 53 3.57 -25.20 -6.92
CA HIS A 53 4.59 -25.11 -7.96
C HIS A 53 4.23 -24.12 -9.09
N LEU A 54 2.98 -23.66 -9.20
CA LEU A 54 2.54 -22.63 -10.15
C LEU A 54 2.48 -21.23 -9.53
N LEU A 55 2.76 -21.10 -8.24
CA LEU A 55 2.88 -19.82 -7.58
C LEU A 55 4.27 -19.24 -7.85
N LEU A 56 4.37 -17.97 -8.23
CA LEU A 56 5.66 -17.32 -8.47
C LEU A 56 6.19 -16.71 -7.16
N ASN A 57 7.22 -17.31 -6.60
CA ASN A 57 7.86 -16.91 -5.35
C ASN A 57 9.33 -17.35 -5.27
N ALA A 58 10.05 -16.90 -4.25
CA ALA A 58 11.46 -17.23 -4.06
C ALA A 58 11.75 -18.74 -4.01
N LYS A 59 10.86 -19.57 -3.44
CA LYS A 59 11.02 -21.04 -3.45
C LYS A 59 10.96 -21.60 -4.86
N THR A 60 9.96 -21.23 -5.64
CA THR A 60 9.79 -21.75 -7.01
C THR A 60 10.83 -21.23 -8.00
N LEU A 61 11.51 -20.12 -7.67
CA LEU A 61 12.63 -19.56 -8.41
C LEU A 61 14.01 -20.12 -8.01
N ASN A 62 14.09 -21.03 -7.02
CA ASN A 62 15.36 -21.53 -6.49
C ASN A 62 16.30 -22.20 -7.51
N LYS A 63 15.77 -22.68 -8.64
CA LYS A 63 16.56 -23.27 -9.74
C LYS A 63 17.07 -22.23 -10.73
N ALA A 64 16.45 -21.05 -10.79
CA ALA A 64 16.79 -19.99 -11.72
C ALA A 64 17.87 -19.03 -11.16
N TYR A 65 18.13 -19.07 -9.85
CA TYR A 65 19.04 -18.18 -9.16
C TYR A 65 19.99 -18.93 -8.22
N PRO A 66 21.22 -18.43 -8.00
CA PRO A 66 22.13 -18.98 -6.99
C PRO A 66 21.49 -19.06 -5.60
N GLY A 67 21.68 -20.19 -4.90
CA GLY A 67 21.13 -20.42 -3.56
C GLY A 67 21.48 -19.33 -2.53
N CYS A 68 22.64 -18.69 -2.67
CA CYS A 68 23.08 -17.60 -1.81
C CYS A 68 22.33 -16.28 -2.04
N MET A 69 21.57 -16.14 -3.13
CA MET A 69 20.72 -14.97 -3.39
C MET A 69 19.35 -15.09 -2.74
N LEU A 70 18.92 -16.30 -2.36
CA LEU A 70 17.59 -16.49 -1.80
C LEU A 70 17.48 -15.93 -0.37
N PRO A 71 16.27 -15.51 0.03
CA PRO A 71 15.97 -15.16 1.40
C PRO A 71 16.37 -16.27 2.38
N PRO A 72 16.83 -15.93 3.59
CA PRO A 72 17.30 -16.92 4.54
C PRO A 72 16.15 -17.71 5.17
N PHE A 73 16.33 -19.02 5.33
CA PHE A 73 15.53 -19.84 6.24
C PHE A 73 15.99 -19.62 7.70
N PRO A 74 15.14 -19.85 8.72
CA PRO A 74 15.47 -19.62 10.13
C PRO A 74 16.81 -20.22 10.58
N HIS A 75 17.15 -21.41 10.08
CA HIS A 75 18.38 -22.13 10.41
C HIS A 75 19.65 -21.57 9.73
N MET A 76 19.53 -20.64 8.78
CA MET A 76 20.65 -20.05 8.03
C MET A 76 21.02 -18.63 8.48
N SER A 77 20.40 -18.11 9.54
CA SER A 77 20.51 -16.73 10.02
C SER A 77 21.91 -16.32 10.54
N GLY A 78 22.88 -17.25 10.61
CA GLY A 78 24.25 -17.01 11.08
C GLY A 78 25.37 -17.08 10.03
N ASP A 79 25.06 -17.31 8.75
CA ASP A 79 26.07 -17.48 7.70
C ASP A 79 26.56 -16.12 7.16
N THR A 80 27.87 -15.91 7.06
CA THR A 80 28.54 -14.63 6.72
C THR A 80 28.40 -14.22 5.25
N THR A 81 27.66 -14.98 4.45
CA THR A 81 27.34 -14.71 3.03
C THR A 81 26.19 -13.71 2.83
N GLN A 82 25.86 -12.90 3.84
CA GLN A 82 24.73 -11.95 3.81
C GLN A 82 24.79 -10.91 2.69
N HIS A 83 25.99 -10.57 2.20
CA HIS A 83 26.20 -9.50 1.21
C HIS A 83 25.58 -9.74 -0.17
N HIS A 84 25.02 -10.94 -0.42
CA HIS A 84 24.46 -11.30 -1.72
C HIS A 84 23.01 -11.78 -1.65
N ARG A 85 22.38 -11.75 -0.47
CA ARG A 85 20.99 -12.18 -0.30
C ARG A 85 20.03 -11.07 -0.71
N LEU A 86 19.01 -11.46 -1.47
CA LEU A 86 17.89 -10.61 -1.80
C LEU A 86 16.70 -10.95 -0.93
N SER A 87 15.90 -9.94 -0.59
CA SER A 87 14.55 -10.18 -0.10
C SER A 87 13.70 -10.82 -1.20
N SER A 88 12.56 -11.43 -0.83
CA SER A 88 11.63 -11.98 -1.83
C SER A 88 11.15 -10.90 -2.79
N THR A 89 10.87 -9.69 -2.30
CA THR A 89 10.48 -8.55 -3.15
C THR A 89 11.55 -8.23 -4.19
N GLN A 90 12.81 -8.15 -3.77
CA GLN A 90 13.94 -7.85 -4.67
C GLN A 90 14.16 -8.97 -5.68
N LEU A 91 14.11 -10.24 -5.24
CA LEU A 91 14.31 -11.40 -6.11
C LEU A 91 13.20 -11.52 -7.18
N LEU A 92 11.94 -11.32 -6.78
CA LEU A 92 10.81 -11.33 -7.71
C LEU A 92 10.86 -10.15 -8.68
N SER A 93 11.22 -8.95 -8.20
CA SER A 93 11.37 -7.77 -9.05
C SER A 93 12.50 -7.97 -10.06
N LEU A 94 13.65 -8.52 -9.64
CA LEU A 94 14.72 -8.91 -10.54
C LEU A 94 14.25 -9.93 -11.60
N HIS A 95 13.44 -10.90 -11.22
CA HIS A 95 12.94 -11.91 -12.14
C HIS A 95 12.03 -11.32 -13.23
N LEU A 96 11.05 -10.51 -12.84
CA LEU A 96 10.17 -9.80 -13.77
C LEU A 96 10.96 -8.83 -14.65
N TYR A 97 11.91 -8.09 -14.08
CA TYR A 97 12.79 -7.18 -14.82
C TYR A 97 13.58 -7.93 -15.91
N ARG A 98 14.20 -9.07 -15.57
CA ARG A 98 14.93 -9.89 -16.55
C ARG A 98 14.03 -10.38 -17.68
N TRP A 99 12.82 -10.83 -17.35
CA TRP A 99 11.86 -11.26 -18.35
C TRP A 99 11.45 -10.12 -19.28
N ARG A 100 11.16 -8.94 -18.73
CA ARG A 100 10.85 -7.73 -19.50
C ARG A 100 11.97 -7.34 -20.47
N ARG A 101 13.22 -7.62 -20.09
CA ARG A 101 14.45 -7.39 -20.88
C ARG A 101 14.81 -8.55 -21.82
N GLY A 102 13.90 -9.50 -22.05
CA GLY A 102 14.04 -10.56 -23.05
C GLY A 102 14.70 -11.85 -22.56
N VAL A 103 14.88 -12.03 -21.24
CA VAL A 103 15.27 -13.34 -20.69
C VAL A 103 14.04 -14.25 -20.68
N ALA A 104 14.09 -15.34 -21.44
CA ALA A 104 12.98 -16.28 -21.51
C ALA A 104 12.70 -16.93 -20.14
N ASP A 105 11.42 -17.01 -19.77
CA ASP A 105 10.93 -17.88 -18.70
C ASP A 105 10.04 -18.94 -19.34
N ILE A 106 10.28 -20.22 -19.06
CA ILE A 106 9.49 -21.31 -19.67
C ILE A 106 8.27 -21.65 -18.83
N LYS A 107 8.37 -21.44 -17.51
CA LYS A 107 7.41 -21.94 -16.53
C LYS A 107 6.27 -20.96 -16.29
N PHE A 108 6.60 -19.68 -16.18
CA PHE A 108 5.69 -18.60 -15.81
C PHE A 108 5.38 -17.67 -16.98
N ASN A 109 5.83 -17.96 -18.22
CA ASN A 109 5.64 -17.05 -19.35
C ASN A 109 4.19 -16.57 -19.53
N ALA A 110 3.24 -17.50 -19.53
CA ALA A 110 1.83 -17.18 -19.74
C ALA A 110 1.26 -16.30 -18.61
N TYR A 111 1.81 -16.42 -17.39
CA TYR A 111 1.48 -15.54 -16.28
C TYR A 111 2.12 -14.15 -16.45
N LEU A 112 3.41 -14.10 -16.78
CA LEU A 112 4.14 -12.85 -16.99
C LEU A 112 3.54 -12.03 -18.14
N GLU A 113 3.11 -12.68 -19.23
CA GLU A 113 2.38 -12.06 -20.34
C GLU A 113 1.02 -11.49 -19.92
N SER A 114 0.40 -12.06 -18.88
CA SER A 114 -0.89 -11.60 -18.37
C SER A 114 -0.78 -10.40 -17.42
N LEU A 115 0.39 -10.07 -16.90
CA LEU A 115 0.60 -8.90 -16.03
C LEU A 115 0.25 -7.59 -16.76
N PRO A 116 -0.02 -6.48 -16.03
CA PRO A 116 -0.19 -5.17 -16.64
C PRO A 116 0.95 -4.81 -17.57
N VAL A 117 0.65 -4.19 -18.71
CA VAL A 117 1.68 -3.78 -19.67
C VAL A 117 2.49 -2.59 -19.16
N SER A 118 1.87 -1.69 -18.40
CA SER A 118 2.47 -0.48 -17.84
C SER A 118 1.76 -0.05 -16.55
N PHE A 119 2.40 0.86 -15.80
CA PHE A 119 1.88 1.56 -14.62
C PHE A 119 1.98 3.08 -14.81
N PHE A 120 1.66 3.56 -16.01
CA PHE A 120 1.89 4.97 -16.39
C PHE A 120 1.13 5.97 -15.51
N ASP A 121 0.04 5.52 -14.89
CA ASP A 121 -0.86 6.26 -14.01
C ASP A 121 -0.56 6.07 -12.51
N HIS A 122 0.34 5.16 -12.16
CA HIS A 122 0.77 4.98 -10.78
C HIS A 122 1.55 6.21 -10.30
N PRO A 123 1.26 6.78 -9.10
CA PRO A 123 1.90 8.01 -8.64
C PRO A 123 3.42 7.95 -8.62
N LEU A 124 4.00 6.80 -8.25
CA LEU A 124 5.44 6.55 -8.34
C LEU A 124 5.98 6.78 -9.77
N THR A 125 5.32 6.25 -10.79
CA THR A 125 5.75 6.42 -12.18
C THR A 125 5.61 7.87 -12.63
N VAL A 126 4.55 8.56 -12.18
CA VAL A 126 4.33 9.99 -12.49
C VAL A 126 5.39 10.89 -11.85
N ILE A 127 5.84 10.62 -10.61
CA ILE A 127 6.91 11.43 -9.98
C ILE A 127 8.32 11.13 -10.49
N LEU A 128 8.49 10.03 -11.23
CA LEU A 128 9.73 9.70 -11.94
C LEU A 128 9.75 10.27 -13.37
N SER A 129 8.63 10.83 -13.84
CA SER A 129 8.55 11.56 -15.10
C SER A 129 8.77 13.06 -14.89
N ASN A 130 8.48 13.88 -15.90
CA ASN A 130 8.53 15.34 -15.84
C ASN A 130 7.40 15.97 -15.00
N HIS A 131 6.60 15.17 -14.28
CA HIS A 131 5.45 15.61 -13.50
C HIS A 131 5.65 15.58 -11.98
N ARG A 132 6.90 15.39 -11.51
CA ARG A 132 7.25 15.35 -10.09
C ARG A 132 6.72 16.53 -9.28
N GLU A 133 7.26 17.73 -9.49
CA GLU A 133 6.92 18.90 -8.69
C GLU A 133 5.43 19.25 -8.79
N PRO A 134 4.83 19.28 -10.00
CA PRO A 134 3.40 19.56 -10.13
C PRO A 134 2.51 18.60 -9.36
N LEU A 135 2.83 17.30 -9.34
CA LEU A 135 2.07 16.30 -8.58
C LEU A 135 2.32 16.42 -7.09
N ILE A 136 3.58 16.51 -6.63
CA ILE A 136 3.90 16.62 -5.20
C ILE A 136 3.23 17.83 -4.55
N GLU A 137 3.24 18.98 -5.22
CA GLU A 137 2.54 20.20 -4.77
C GLU A 137 1.02 20.07 -4.72
N SER A 138 0.45 19.07 -5.41
CA SER A 138 -0.99 18.83 -5.48
C SER A 138 -1.47 17.86 -4.40
N LEU A 139 -0.57 17.21 -3.66
CA LEU A 139 -0.91 16.20 -2.67
C LEU A 139 -1.03 16.78 -1.25
N PRO A 140 -1.85 16.18 -0.37
CA PRO A 140 -1.74 16.43 1.06
C PRO A 140 -0.30 16.15 1.55
N PRO A 141 0.26 16.95 2.47
CA PRO A 141 1.67 16.83 2.87
C PRO A 141 2.07 15.44 3.38
N ALA A 142 1.19 14.79 4.13
CA ALA A 142 1.39 13.44 4.62
C ALA A 142 1.48 12.41 3.47
N VAL A 143 0.60 12.52 2.47
CA VAL A 143 0.60 11.64 1.29
C VAL A 143 1.86 11.85 0.44
N ALA A 144 2.31 13.10 0.28
CA ALA A 144 3.57 13.39 -0.41
C ALA A 144 4.78 12.73 0.30
N THR A 145 4.77 12.73 1.64
CA THR A 145 5.80 12.07 2.46
C THR A 145 5.77 10.56 2.28
N MET A 146 4.58 9.96 2.27
CA MET A 146 4.40 8.52 2.01
C MET A 146 4.87 8.13 0.61
N LEU A 147 4.55 8.93 -0.42
CA LEU A 147 4.97 8.67 -1.79
C LEU A 147 6.50 8.75 -1.93
N ALA A 148 7.14 9.73 -1.29
CA ALA A 148 8.60 9.83 -1.24
C ALA A 148 9.24 8.63 -0.52
N ALA A 149 8.58 8.05 0.49
CA ALA A 149 9.05 6.84 1.16
C ALA A 149 8.98 5.61 0.23
N VAL A 150 7.90 5.48 -0.56
CA VAL A 150 7.77 4.44 -1.60
C VAL A 150 8.86 4.59 -2.66
N GLU A 151 9.08 5.80 -3.17
CA GLU A 151 10.18 6.10 -4.12
C GLU A 151 11.53 5.68 -3.57
N LYS A 152 11.84 6.06 -2.33
CA LYS A 152 13.10 5.70 -1.68
C LYS A 152 13.25 4.19 -1.49
N ARG A 153 12.16 3.46 -1.22
CA ARG A 153 12.17 2.00 -1.09
C ARG A 153 12.47 1.34 -2.44
N MET A 154 11.76 1.75 -3.49
CA MET A 154 11.99 1.28 -4.86
C MET A 154 13.44 1.56 -5.30
N GLN A 155 13.95 2.77 -5.08
CA GLN A 155 15.33 3.12 -5.45
C GLN A 155 16.35 2.25 -4.70
N ARG A 156 16.16 2.02 -3.40
CA ARG A 156 17.03 1.12 -2.64
C ARG A 156 17.02 -0.30 -3.21
N ASP A 157 15.85 -0.81 -3.55
CA ASP A 157 15.74 -2.15 -4.14
C ASP A 157 16.40 -2.22 -5.52
N TRP A 158 16.32 -1.16 -6.32
CA TRP A 158 17.04 -1.03 -7.59
C TRP A 158 18.55 -1.06 -7.39
N ASP A 159 19.05 -0.28 -6.43
CA ASP A 159 20.49 -0.22 -6.11
C ASP A 159 21.00 -1.62 -5.68
N VAL A 160 20.28 -2.32 -4.80
CA VAL A 160 20.64 -3.68 -4.35
C VAL A 160 20.62 -4.69 -5.50
N VAL A 161 19.59 -4.65 -6.35
CA VAL A 161 19.46 -5.57 -7.49
C VAL A 161 20.56 -5.34 -8.52
N THR A 162 20.88 -4.08 -8.82
CA THR A 162 21.94 -3.75 -9.79
C THR A 162 23.33 -4.04 -9.24
N GLU A 163 23.56 -3.89 -7.93
CA GLU A 163 24.80 -4.29 -7.27
C GLU A 163 25.05 -5.80 -7.45
N CYS A 164 24.00 -6.63 -7.38
CA CYS A 164 24.11 -8.07 -7.59
C CYS A 164 24.65 -8.46 -8.99
N PHE A 165 24.51 -7.61 -10.00
CA PHE A 165 25.05 -7.86 -11.34
C PHE A 165 26.58 -7.93 -11.37
N GLN A 166 27.26 -7.27 -10.43
CA GLN A 166 28.72 -7.32 -10.31
C GLN A 166 29.20 -8.68 -9.79
N TYR A 167 28.40 -9.31 -8.94
CA TYR A 167 28.74 -10.59 -8.30
C TYR A 167 28.23 -11.80 -9.10
N PHE A 168 27.16 -11.63 -9.86
CA PHE A 168 26.53 -12.70 -10.63
C PHE A 168 26.33 -12.29 -12.11
N PRO A 169 27.38 -12.36 -12.95
CA PRO A 169 27.26 -11.98 -14.36
C PRO A 169 26.21 -12.79 -15.15
N SER A 170 25.87 -14.00 -14.71
CA SER A 170 24.88 -14.87 -15.36
C SER A 170 23.43 -14.42 -15.20
N ILE A 171 23.14 -13.52 -14.25
CA ILE A 171 21.78 -12.99 -14.05
C ILE A 171 21.56 -11.63 -14.73
N VAL A 172 22.62 -11.03 -15.29
CA VAL A 172 22.50 -9.75 -16.01
C VAL A 172 21.65 -9.97 -17.26
N PRO A 173 20.54 -9.25 -17.43
CA PRO A 173 19.76 -9.36 -18.66
C PRO A 173 20.50 -8.73 -19.85
N PRO A 174 20.09 -9.03 -21.09
CA PRO A 174 20.62 -8.34 -22.27
C PRO A 174 20.53 -6.81 -22.13
N LEU A 175 21.69 -6.14 -22.19
CA LEU A 175 21.80 -4.69 -22.19
C LEU A 175 22.00 -4.23 -23.63
N ASP A 176 21.13 -3.33 -24.11
CA ASP A 176 21.40 -2.64 -25.38
C ASP A 176 22.45 -1.55 -25.11
N MET A 177 23.70 -1.80 -25.46
CA MET A 177 24.81 -0.89 -25.14
C MET A 177 24.91 0.31 -26.11
N ASN A 178 24.02 0.43 -27.10
CA ASN A 178 24.13 1.42 -28.18
C ASN A 178 23.21 2.65 -28.03
N SER A 179 22.52 2.82 -26.89
CA SER A 179 21.54 3.89 -26.69
C SER A 179 21.82 4.72 -25.43
N MET A 180 21.74 6.05 -25.54
CA MET A 180 21.76 6.98 -24.38
C MET A 180 20.45 6.97 -23.57
N ALA A 181 19.37 6.35 -24.09
CA ALA A 181 18.11 6.14 -23.37
C ALA A 181 18.17 4.96 -22.37
N THR A 182 19.30 4.25 -22.31
CA THR A 182 19.42 2.96 -21.63
C THR A 182 19.19 2.99 -20.13
N SER A 183 19.64 4.01 -19.40
CA SER A 183 19.45 4.05 -17.94
C SER A 183 18.00 4.36 -17.55
N ILE A 184 17.33 5.24 -18.30
CA ILE A 184 15.92 5.59 -18.08
C ILE A 184 15.03 4.39 -18.42
N ASP A 185 15.29 3.73 -19.56
CA ASP A 185 14.54 2.54 -19.96
C ASP A 185 14.75 1.38 -18.97
N GLN A 186 15.97 1.19 -18.47
CA GLN A 186 16.27 0.19 -17.44
C GLN A 186 15.52 0.46 -16.14
N LEU A 187 15.54 1.71 -15.66
CA LEU A 187 14.80 2.07 -14.45
C LEU A 187 13.29 1.91 -14.66
N ALA A 188 12.75 2.31 -15.82
CA ALA A 188 11.33 2.15 -16.14
C ALA A 188 10.90 0.68 -16.17
N ASP A 189 11.71 -0.19 -16.79
CA ASP A 189 11.48 -1.64 -16.81
C ASP A 189 11.56 -2.24 -15.38
N PHE A 190 12.47 -1.74 -14.54
CA PHE A 190 12.55 -2.17 -13.14
C PHE A 190 11.39 -1.67 -12.30
N VAL A 191 10.97 -0.41 -12.46
CA VAL A 191 9.78 0.15 -11.79
C VAL A 191 8.54 -0.65 -12.16
N TRP A 192 8.39 -1.05 -13.43
CA TRP A 192 7.31 -1.95 -13.84
C TRP A 192 7.36 -3.28 -13.10
N ALA A 193 8.54 -3.90 -12.99
CA ALA A 193 8.71 -5.16 -12.28
C ALA A 193 8.42 -5.02 -10.78
N TRP A 194 8.96 -3.97 -10.16
CA TRP A 194 8.79 -3.67 -8.74
C TRP A 194 7.33 -3.37 -8.39
N LEU A 195 6.63 -2.56 -9.20
CA LEU A 195 5.21 -2.26 -9.00
C LEU A 195 4.33 -3.50 -9.16
N ASN A 196 4.64 -4.40 -10.09
CA ASN A 196 3.94 -5.69 -10.16
C ASN A 196 4.06 -6.46 -8.84
N VAL A 197 5.26 -6.56 -8.28
CA VAL A 197 5.50 -7.26 -7.01
C VAL A 197 4.84 -6.52 -5.84
N ASN A 198 4.99 -5.21 -5.74
CA ASN A 198 4.45 -4.39 -4.64
C ASN A 198 2.92 -4.44 -4.56
N THR A 199 2.24 -4.53 -5.71
CA THR A 199 0.78 -4.42 -5.79
C THR A 199 0.03 -5.75 -5.90
N ARG A 200 0.73 -6.87 -6.15
CA ARG A 200 0.10 -8.17 -6.47
C ARG A 200 0.61 -9.34 -5.64
N CYS A 201 1.61 -9.13 -4.80
CA CYS A 201 2.06 -10.17 -3.88
C CYS A 201 1.07 -10.37 -2.74
N LEU A 202 0.98 -11.62 -2.29
CA LEU A 202 0.17 -12.06 -1.17
C LEU A 202 1.08 -12.75 -0.17
N TYR A 203 0.70 -12.70 1.10
CA TYR A 203 1.37 -13.52 2.11
C TYR A 203 1.18 -15.01 1.82
N ASN A 204 2.30 -15.74 1.78
CA ASN A 204 2.35 -17.19 1.67
C ASN A 204 3.43 -17.69 2.62
N ASP A 205 3.12 -18.54 3.61
CA ASP A 205 4.14 -19.05 4.52
C ASP A 205 5.09 -20.00 3.77
N LEU A 206 6.22 -19.46 3.34
CA LEU A 206 7.29 -20.18 2.68
C LEU A 206 8.35 -20.63 3.70
N GLY A 207 8.16 -20.41 5.01
CA GLY A 207 9.12 -20.77 6.04
C GLY A 207 10.43 -19.96 6.00
N PHE A 208 10.46 -18.80 5.33
CA PHE A 208 11.59 -17.88 5.42
C PHE A 208 11.64 -17.20 6.78
N ALA A 209 12.83 -16.76 7.20
CA ALA A 209 13.07 -16.20 8.53
C ALA A 209 12.37 -14.86 8.77
N GLN A 210 12.30 -14.02 7.75
CA GLN A 210 11.60 -12.73 7.80
C GLN A 210 10.19 -12.91 7.26
N SER A 211 9.18 -12.36 7.94
CA SER A 211 7.78 -12.48 7.53
C SER A 211 7.54 -11.84 6.17
N GLU A 212 8.26 -10.75 5.88
CA GLU A 212 8.20 -9.97 4.65
C GLU A 212 8.73 -10.74 3.43
N ASP A 213 9.53 -11.78 3.66
CA ASP A 213 10.01 -12.67 2.60
C ASP A 213 9.01 -13.80 2.27
N ASN A 214 7.99 -13.99 3.10
CA ASN A 214 6.96 -15.01 2.91
C ASN A 214 5.83 -14.46 2.01
N ILE A 215 6.19 -14.15 0.77
CA ILE A 215 5.29 -13.58 -0.24
C ILE A 215 5.27 -14.40 -1.53
N THR A 216 4.14 -14.37 -2.23
CA THR A 216 3.97 -15.01 -3.54
C THR A 216 3.13 -14.14 -4.46
N MET A 217 3.46 -14.16 -5.75
CA MET A 217 2.55 -13.74 -6.81
C MET A 217 1.69 -14.95 -7.22
N CYS A 218 0.38 -14.84 -7.10
CA CYS A 218 -0.57 -15.92 -7.38
C CYS A 218 -1.32 -15.64 -8.69
N PRO A 219 -1.04 -16.40 -9.77
CA PRO A 219 -1.78 -16.24 -11.02
C PRO A 219 -3.29 -16.33 -10.81
N LEU A 220 -4.05 -15.58 -11.62
CA LEU A 220 -5.51 -15.44 -11.57
C LEU A 220 -6.01 -14.56 -10.43
N LEU A 221 -5.49 -14.74 -9.21
CA LEU A 221 -5.98 -14.02 -8.06
C LEU A 221 -5.64 -12.53 -8.13
N ASP A 222 -4.51 -12.19 -8.74
CA ASP A 222 -4.03 -10.83 -8.94
C ASP A 222 -4.90 -9.98 -9.90
N PHE A 223 -5.94 -10.56 -10.51
CA PHE A 223 -7.01 -9.82 -11.21
C PHE A 223 -8.14 -9.34 -10.29
N ALA A 224 -8.26 -9.85 -9.07
CA ALA A 224 -9.37 -9.50 -8.19
C ALA A 224 -9.13 -8.12 -7.56
N ASN A 225 -10.05 -7.18 -7.83
CA ASN A 225 -9.94 -5.81 -7.36
C ASN A 225 -10.15 -5.67 -5.85
N HIS A 226 -9.71 -4.53 -5.29
CA HIS A 226 -9.93 -4.22 -3.89
C HIS A 226 -11.39 -3.84 -3.58
N THR A 227 -11.89 -4.28 -2.43
CA THR A 227 -13.08 -3.69 -1.78
C THR A 227 -12.84 -3.49 -0.28
N PRO A 228 -13.35 -2.39 0.31
CA PRO A 228 -13.37 -2.23 1.77
C PRO A 228 -14.48 -3.06 2.45
N LEU A 229 -15.40 -3.64 1.67
CA LEU A 229 -16.56 -4.38 2.14
C LEU A 229 -16.26 -5.89 2.23
N GLN A 230 -17.17 -6.72 1.71
CA GLN A 230 -17.05 -8.17 1.70
C GLN A 230 -16.11 -8.64 0.60
N SER A 231 -15.11 -9.44 0.96
CA SER A 231 -14.16 -10.06 0.04
C SER A 231 -14.18 -11.58 0.15
N ILE A 232 -13.55 -12.26 -0.81
CA ILE A 232 -13.28 -13.69 -0.68
C ILE A 232 -12.31 -13.97 0.46
N SER A 233 -12.38 -15.20 0.98
CA SER A 233 -11.44 -15.75 1.95
C SER A 233 -10.33 -16.48 1.21
N ILE A 234 -9.10 -16.10 1.50
CA ILE A 234 -7.89 -16.80 1.06
C ILE A 234 -7.52 -17.79 2.15
N THR A 235 -7.45 -19.06 1.81
CA THR A 235 -6.90 -20.08 2.70
C THR A 235 -5.65 -20.64 2.06
N GLN A 236 -4.52 -20.53 2.77
CA GLN A 236 -3.45 -21.49 2.61
C GLN A 236 -4.05 -22.80 3.09
N ASP A 237 -4.20 -23.76 2.20
CA ASP A 237 -4.99 -24.94 2.52
C ASP A 237 -4.21 -25.80 3.53
N GLU A 238 -4.49 -25.64 4.83
CA GLU A 238 -3.95 -26.52 5.88
C GLU A 238 -4.44 -27.98 5.71
N PHE A 239 -5.51 -28.20 4.95
CA PHE A 239 -6.08 -29.53 4.67
C PHE A 239 -5.60 -30.14 3.34
N ALA A 240 -5.07 -29.35 2.41
CA ALA A 240 -4.28 -29.87 1.30
C ALA A 240 -2.86 -30.09 1.78
N LEU A 241 -2.46 -31.35 1.73
CA LEU A 241 -1.08 -31.81 1.88
C LEU A 241 -0.12 -31.24 0.79
N CYS A 242 -0.41 -30.09 0.18
CA CYS A 242 0.25 -29.52 -0.98
C CYS A 242 0.40 -28.00 -0.81
N ASP A 243 1.58 -27.45 -1.10
CA ASP A 243 1.99 -26.04 -0.95
C ASP A 243 1.18 -25.00 -1.79
N GLY A 244 -0.08 -25.27 -2.15
CA GLY A 244 -0.93 -24.45 -3.02
C GLY A 244 -1.80 -23.42 -2.29
N MET A 245 -2.51 -22.60 -3.08
CA MET A 245 -3.45 -21.59 -2.57
C MET A 245 -4.87 -21.89 -3.05
N ALA A 246 -5.81 -21.90 -2.11
CA ALA A 246 -7.23 -22.10 -2.36
C ALA A 246 -8.03 -20.85 -1.99
N PHE A 247 -9.05 -20.56 -2.79
CA PHE A 247 -9.87 -19.36 -2.65
C PHE A 247 -11.34 -19.74 -2.61
N SER A 248 -12.05 -19.24 -1.61
CA SER A 248 -13.48 -19.47 -1.45
C SER A 248 -14.21 -18.20 -1.05
N SER A 249 -15.50 -18.12 -1.36
CA SER A 249 -16.35 -17.01 -0.95
C SER A 249 -17.23 -17.45 0.22
N ALA A 250 -17.34 -16.62 1.27
CA ALA A 250 -18.28 -16.87 2.36
C ALA A 250 -19.75 -16.71 1.93
N VAL A 251 -20.01 -16.12 0.75
CA VAL A 251 -21.35 -15.92 0.19
C VAL A 251 -21.49 -16.60 -1.17
N ALA A 252 -22.74 -16.90 -1.53
CA ALA A 252 -23.06 -17.45 -2.84
C ALA A 252 -22.78 -16.42 -3.94
N LEU A 253 -22.22 -16.87 -5.07
CA LEU A 253 -21.97 -16.05 -6.25
C LEU A 253 -22.77 -16.58 -7.44
N GLN A 254 -23.26 -15.69 -8.28
CA GLN A 254 -23.87 -15.97 -9.56
C GLN A 254 -22.86 -15.81 -10.70
N PRO A 255 -23.10 -16.46 -11.86
CA PRO A 255 -22.30 -16.20 -13.05
C PRO A 255 -22.36 -14.71 -13.40
N GLY A 256 -21.19 -14.08 -13.56
CA GLY A 256 -21.07 -12.66 -13.85
C GLY A 256 -20.91 -11.74 -12.64
N ASP A 257 -20.96 -12.26 -11.41
CA ASP A 257 -20.60 -11.47 -10.22
C ASP A 257 -19.09 -11.22 -10.19
N GLU A 258 -18.69 -9.98 -9.86
CA GLU A 258 -17.28 -9.64 -9.62
C GLU A 258 -16.84 -10.17 -8.26
N ILE A 259 -15.61 -10.66 -8.23
CA ILE A 259 -14.93 -11.21 -7.07
C ILE A 259 -13.89 -10.19 -6.61
N TYR A 260 -13.99 -9.81 -5.35
CA TYR A 260 -13.11 -8.82 -4.74
C TYR A 260 -12.23 -9.40 -3.64
N LEU A 261 -11.10 -8.74 -3.42
CA LEU A 261 -10.16 -8.99 -2.34
C LEU A 261 -10.10 -7.80 -1.38
N ARG A 262 -9.81 -8.08 -0.11
CA ARG A 262 -9.38 -7.06 0.83
C ARG A 262 -7.86 -7.11 0.90
N TYR A 263 -7.20 -6.12 0.29
CA TYR A 263 -5.74 -6.03 0.29
C TYR A 263 -5.19 -5.71 1.69
N GLY A 264 -6.01 -5.08 2.52
CA GLY A 264 -5.73 -4.75 3.91
C GLY A 264 -6.75 -3.74 4.44
N GLY A 265 -6.58 -3.30 5.68
CA GLY A 265 -7.24 -2.09 6.19
C GLY A 265 -6.45 -0.85 5.77
N HIS A 266 -6.44 -0.53 4.47
CA HIS A 266 -5.65 0.57 3.93
C HIS A 266 -6.48 1.84 3.77
N SER A 267 -5.93 2.98 4.19
CA SER A 267 -6.46 4.30 3.85
C SER A 267 -6.25 4.64 2.38
N ASN A 268 -6.98 5.61 1.85
CA ASN A 268 -6.75 6.09 0.49
C ASN A 268 -5.33 6.62 0.30
N ALA A 269 -4.71 7.20 1.34
CA ALA A 269 -3.31 7.59 1.29
C ALA A 269 -2.40 6.40 0.96
N ALA A 270 -2.58 5.27 1.65
CA ALA A 270 -1.84 4.04 1.38
C ALA A 270 -2.18 3.44 0.02
N LEU A 271 -3.47 3.36 -0.34
CA LEU A 271 -3.90 2.87 -1.65
C LEU A 271 -3.31 3.70 -2.80
N PHE A 272 -3.28 5.03 -2.65
CA PHE A 272 -2.69 5.94 -3.64
C PHE A 272 -1.20 5.68 -3.80
N THR A 273 -0.45 5.67 -2.69
CA THR A 273 1.03 5.59 -2.77
C THR A 273 1.55 4.21 -3.12
N GLU A 274 0.88 3.14 -2.66
CA GLU A 274 1.34 1.76 -2.80
C GLU A 274 0.71 1.03 -3.99
N TYR A 275 -0.56 1.31 -4.31
CA TYR A 275 -1.33 0.59 -5.33
C TYR A 275 -1.74 1.46 -6.53
N GLY A 276 -1.64 2.78 -6.43
CA GLY A 276 -1.95 3.71 -7.51
C GLY A 276 -3.45 3.92 -7.76
N PHE A 277 -4.30 3.74 -6.75
CA PHE A 277 -5.72 4.08 -6.83
C PHE A 277 -6.25 4.63 -5.51
N VAL A 278 -7.43 5.24 -5.52
CA VAL A 278 -8.17 5.66 -4.32
C VAL A 278 -9.60 5.13 -4.39
N LEU A 279 -10.21 4.88 -3.23
CA LEU A 279 -11.63 4.57 -3.14
C LEU A 279 -12.45 5.85 -3.29
N ALA A 280 -13.56 5.74 -4.01
CA ALA A 280 -14.52 6.83 -4.10
C ALA A 280 -15.13 7.12 -2.72
N LEU A 281 -15.29 8.40 -2.41
CA LEU A 281 -15.95 8.82 -1.18
C LEU A 281 -17.45 8.56 -1.29
N ALA A 282 -18.06 8.09 -0.21
CA ALA A 282 -19.50 7.87 -0.19
C ALA A 282 -20.25 9.20 -0.37
N GLU A 283 -21.25 9.23 -1.25
CA GLU A 283 -22.05 10.44 -1.50
C GLU A 283 -22.91 10.85 -0.29
N LYS A 284 -23.18 9.91 0.63
CA LYS A 284 -24.01 10.14 1.82
C LYS A 284 -23.13 10.21 3.07
N ALA A 285 -23.29 11.29 3.83
CA ALA A 285 -22.52 11.56 5.05
C ALA A 285 -22.61 10.43 6.10
N HIS A 286 -23.78 9.77 6.24
CA HIS A 286 -24.00 8.68 7.21
C HIS A 286 -23.39 7.33 6.81
N THR A 287 -22.74 7.25 5.65
CA THR A 287 -22.05 6.05 5.15
C THR A 287 -20.61 6.36 4.77
N PHE A 288 -20.16 7.57 5.08
CA PHE A 288 -18.79 7.99 4.81
C PHE A 288 -17.85 7.34 5.81
N ASN A 289 -16.78 6.74 5.30
CA ASN A 289 -15.65 6.26 6.05
C ASN A 289 -14.40 6.88 5.43
N GLY A 290 -13.43 7.25 6.24
CA GLY A 290 -12.19 7.85 5.76
C GLY A 290 -11.14 7.93 6.85
N GLU A 291 -9.87 8.02 6.45
CA GLU A 291 -8.75 8.10 7.37
C GLU A 291 -7.67 9.03 6.80
N VAL A 292 -7.22 9.99 7.62
CA VAL A 292 -6.27 11.02 7.23
C VAL A 292 -5.13 11.07 8.23
N LEU A 293 -3.91 10.91 7.73
CA LEU A 293 -2.68 11.06 8.50
C LEU A 293 -2.38 12.55 8.72
N ILE A 294 -2.15 12.95 9.97
CA ILE A 294 -1.98 14.34 10.38
C ILE A 294 -0.62 14.63 11.02
N ASP A 295 0.39 13.80 10.75
CA ASP A 295 1.70 13.87 11.40
C ASP A 295 2.35 15.26 11.32
N CYS A 296 2.30 15.91 10.16
CA CYS A 296 2.86 17.25 10.00
C CYS A 296 2.20 18.29 10.92
N TYR A 297 0.89 18.22 11.13
CA TYR A 297 0.15 19.16 11.98
C TYR A 297 0.46 18.94 13.47
N VAL A 298 0.58 17.68 13.88
CA VAL A 298 0.93 17.32 15.27
C VAL A 298 2.39 17.69 15.57
N GLU A 299 3.30 17.47 14.62
CA GLU A 299 4.69 17.90 14.77
C GLU A 299 4.80 19.43 14.89
N ASP A 300 4.08 20.19 14.08
CA ASP A 300 4.04 21.65 14.17
C ASP A 300 3.48 22.13 15.52
N LEU A 301 2.42 21.50 16.01
CA LEU A 301 1.88 21.74 17.34
C LEU A 301 2.95 21.50 18.41
N LEU A 302 3.66 20.37 18.37
CA LEU A 302 4.69 20.07 19.36
C LEU A 302 5.86 21.06 19.29
N ARG A 303 6.29 21.47 18.09
CA ARG A 303 7.36 22.47 17.89
C ARG A 303 7.01 23.82 18.48
N SER A 304 5.72 24.17 18.53
CA SER A 304 5.24 25.42 19.13
C SER A 304 5.14 25.37 20.66
N ARG A 305 5.44 24.22 21.30
CA ARG A 305 5.38 24.05 22.76
C ARG A 305 6.78 24.01 23.38
N GLU A 306 6.85 24.37 24.65
CA GLU A 306 8.05 24.18 25.46
C GLU A 306 8.42 22.70 25.54
N ASN A 307 9.72 22.46 25.81
CA ASN A 307 10.28 21.12 25.98
C ASN A 307 10.12 20.18 24.77
N TYR A 308 10.00 20.73 23.55
CA TYR A 308 9.81 19.98 22.30
C TYR A 308 10.68 18.71 22.20
N ALA A 309 12.01 18.84 22.31
CA ALA A 309 12.92 17.71 22.19
C ALA A 309 12.68 16.60 23.22
N GLN A 310 12.37 16.97 24.47
CA GLN A 310 12.06 16.01 25.54
C GLN A 310 10.73 15.32 25.30
N LYS A 311 9.71 16.06 24.85
CA LYS A 311 8.40 15.50 24.47
C LYS A 311 8.54 14.50 23.31
N CYS A 312 9.31 14.85 22.28
CA CYS A 312 9.58 13.95 21.16
C CYS A 312 10.26 12.67 21.61
N GLN A 313 11.25 12.76 22.50
CA GLN A 313 11.95 11.58 23.02
C GLN A 313 11.00 10.69 23.84
N LEU A 314 10.20 11.28 24.74
CA LEU A 314 9.21 10.54 25.53
C LEU A 314 8.20 9.79 24.65
N LEU A 315 7.70 10.44 23.61
CA LEU A 315 6.77 9.82 22.67
C LEU A 315 7.41 8.65 21.92
N LYS A 316 8.67 8.79 21.50
CA LYS A 316 9.43 7.70 20.86
C LYS A 316 9.66 6.54 21.81
N ASP A 317 10.09 6.82 23.04
CA ASP A 317 10.36 5.81 24.08
C ASP A 317 9.09 5.02 24.46
N ARG A 318 7.91 5.65 24.33
CA ARG A 318 6.61 5.02 24.61
C ARG A 318 5.88 4.52 23.37
N ASN A 319 6.50 4.57 22.20
CA ASN A 319 5.94 4.12 20.93
C ASN A 319 4.64 4.87 20.51
N TYR A 320 4.54 6.16 20.85
CA TYR A 320 3.45 7.08 20.48
C TYR A 320 3.90 8.18 19.50
N TRP A 321 5.11 8.07 18.92
CA TRP A 321 5.59 9.01 17.90
C TRP A 321 5.08 8.62 16.50
N GLY A 322 4.49 9.57 15.78
CA GLY A 322 3.96 9.41 14.43
C GLY A 322 2.75 8.48 14.35
N ASP A 323 2.26 8.29 13.13
CA ASP A 323 1.06 7.49 12.86
C ASP A 323 -0.16 8.04 13.62
N TRP A 324 -0.29 9.36 13.60
CA TRP A 324 -1.43 10.06 14.18
C TRP A 324 -2.47 10.33 13.10
N THR A 325 -3.63 9.70 13.23
CA THR A 325 -4.70 9.83 12.26
C THR A 325 -5.95 10.45 12.85
N LEU A 326 -6.74 11.04 11.94
CA LEU A 326 -8.15 11.33 12.10
C LEU A 326 -8.92 10.29 11.28
N HIS A 327 -10.00 9.73 11.81
CA HIS A 327 -10.82 8.77 11.06
C HIS A 327 -12.30 9.05 11.23
N VAL A 328 -13.08 8.58 10.26
CA VAL A 328 -14.54 8.57 10.30
C VAL A 328 -15.02 7.16 10.10
N GLU A 329 -15.91 6.72 10.99
CA GLU A 329 -16.59 5.42 10.92
C GLU A 329 -18.11 5.66 11.03
N ASP A 330 -18.86 5.16 10.05
CA ASP A 330 -20.31 5.30 9.94
C ASP A 330 -20.79 6.77 10.07
N GLY A 331 -19.99 7.69 9.50
CA GLY A 331 -20.25 9.12 9.52
C GLY A 331 -19.95 9.83 10.85
N VAL A 332 -19.33 9.16 11.83
CA VAL A 332 -18.88 9.78 13.09
C VAL A 332 -17.37 9.90 13.09
N GLY A 333 -16.87 11.10 13.40
CA GLY A 333 -15.44 11.41 13.42
C GLY A 333 -14.77 11.13 14.77
N TYR A 334 -13.57 10.58 14.72
CA TYR A 334 -12.76 10.20 15.87
C TYR A 334 -11.28 10.55 15.66
N PRO A 335 -10.57 11.04 16.70
CA PRO A 335 -9.12 11.01 16.71
C PRO A 335 -8.62 9.58 16.93
N SER A 336 -7.47 9.22 16.36
CA SER A 336 -6.81 7.95 16.71
C SER A 336 -6.41 7.89 18.18
N TYR A 337 -6.39 6.68 18.75
CA TYR A 337 -5.92 6.44 20.11
C TYR A 337 -4.47 6.93 20.32
N ARG A 338 -3.64 6.89 19.26
CA ARG A 338 -2.25 7.36 19.29
C ARG A 338 -2.15 8.87 19.45
N LEU A 339 -3.14 9.62 18.96
CA LEU A 339 -3.15 11.08 18.98
C LEU A 339 -3.43 11.63 20.39
N LEU A 340 -4.30 10.98 21.17
CA LEU A 340 -4.72 11.48 22.48
C LEU A 340 -3.54 11.69 23.46
N PRO A 341 -2.61 10.72 23.65
CA PRO A 341 -1.45 10.93 24.51
C PRO A 341 -0.57 12.09 24.06
N VAL A 342 -0.48 12.36 22.76
CA VAL A 342 0.37 13.42 22.22
C VAL A 342 -0.24 14.79 22.47
N LEU A 343 -1.55 14.92 22.25
CA LEU A 343 -2.28 16.15 22.59
C LEU A 343 -2.18 16.44 24.09
N ARG A 344 -2.39 15.44 24.94
CA ARG A 344 -2.24 15.59 26.40
C ARG A 344 -0.83 16.02 26.80
N LEU A 345 0.21 15.39 26.23
CA LEU A 345 1.60 15.73 26.50
C LEU A 345 1.97 17.13 26.02
N ALA A 346 1.39 17.60 24.90
CA ALA A 346 1.62 18.94 24.38
C ALA A 346 1.29 20.02 25.41
N HIS A 347 0.29 19.76 26.26
CA HIS A 347 -0.21 20.64 27.33
C HIS A 347 0.42 20.39 28.71
N ILE A 348 1.54 19.67 28.79
CA ILE A 348 2.34 19.52 30.02
C ILE A 348 3.66 20.29 29.86
N SER A 349 4.04 21.10 30.84
CA SER A 349 5.38 21.72 30.90
C SER A 349 6.33 20.75 31.60
N LEU A 350 7.49 20.45 31.01
CA LEU A 350 8.46 19.48 31.56
C LEU A 350 9.56 20.23 32.34
N GLY A 351 9.25 20.63 33.56
CA GLY A 351 10.17 21.20 34.54
C GLY A 351 10.43 20.29 35.76
N PRO A 352 11.12 20.79 36.80
CA PRO A 352 11.42 20.04 38.01
C PRO A 352 10.18 19.66 38.85
N THR A 353 9.07 20.40 38.70
CA THR A 353 7.85 20.28 39.51
C THR A 353 6.73 19.49 38.82
N SER A 354 6.86 19.19 37.53
CA SER A 354 5.84 18.51 36.70
C SER A 354 5.78 16.98 36.86
N GLY A 355 6.51 16.43 37.84
CA GLY A 355 6.52 14.98 38.09
C GLY A 355 5.13 14.39 38.37
N ARG A 356 4.19 15.19 38.90
CA ARG A 356 2.81 14.74 39.12
C ARG A 356 2.01 14.63 37.82
N GLU A 357 2.01 15.65 36.98
CA GLU A 357 1.26 15.66 35.71
C GLU A 357 1.83 14.64 34.73
N LEU A 358 3.17 14.54 34.65
CA LEU A 358 3.81 13.54 33.81
C LEU A 358 3.44 12.12 34.27
N LYS A 359 3.42 11.84 35.58
CA LYS A 359 2.98 10.55 36.11
C LYS A 359 1.51 10.26 35.80
N LEU A 360 0.64 11.27 35.86
CA LEU A 360 -0.76 11.11 35.47
C LEU A 360 -0.90 10.83 33.97
N TRP A 361 -0.12 11.50 33.13
CA TRP A 361 -0.04 11.21 31.70
C TRP A 361 0.40 9.77 31.42
N GLU A 362 1.43 9.28 32.10
CA GLU A 362 1.83 7.88 32.01
C GLU A 362 0.71 6.94 32.45
N ASN A 363 0.00 7.27 33.52
CA ASN A 363 -1.15 6.50 33.97
C ASN A 363 -2.26 6.47 32.90
N THR A 364 -2.47 7.53 32.12
CA THR A 364 -3.45 7.51 31.01
C THR A 364 -3.05 6.53 29.91
N ILE A 365 -1.76 6.47 29.56
CA ILE A 365 -1.23 5.51 28.60
C ILE A 365 -1.37 4.07 29.09
N LEU A 366 -1.20 3.85 30.39
CA LEU A 366 -1.29 2.54 31.03
C LEU A 366 -2.73 2.13 31.36
N GLY A 367 -3.74 2.97 31.07
CA GLY A 367 -5.13 2.72 31.44
C GLY A 367 -5.41 2.78 32.95
N LEU A 368 -4.50 3.37 33.73
CA LEU A 368 -4.63 3.55 35.19
C LEU A 368 -5.35 4.85 35.57
N ALA A 369 -5.53 5.75 34.61
CA ALA A 369 -6.30 6.98 34.76
C ALA A 369 -7.00 7.30 33.43
N GLU A 370 -8.20 7.87 33.47
CA GLU A 370 -8.91 8.25 32.25
C GLU A 370 -8.37 9.56 31.66
N VAL A 371 -8.00 10.51 32.53
CA VAL A 371 -7.59 11.87 32.16
C VAL A 371 -6.40 12.35 33.00
N VAL A 372 -5.64 13.31 32.48
CA VAL A 372 -4.57 13.97 33.26
C VAL A 372 -5.16 15.00 34.23
N SER A 373 -5.95 15.92 33.70
CA SER A 373 -6.72 16.94 34.45
C SER A 373 -7.77 17.56 33.52
N ALA A 374 -8.81 18.18 34.07
CA ALA A 374 -9.85 18.85 33.26
C ALA A 374 -9.27 19.96 32.36
N GLU A 375 -8.29 20.72 32.86
CA GLU A 375 -7.58 21.76 32.09
C GLU A 375 -6.78 21.15 30.93
N ASN A 376 -6.10 20.03 31.17
CA ASN A 376 -5.33 19.32 30.15
C ASN A 376 -6.24 18.75 29.05
N GLU A 377 -7.37 18.16 29.41
CA GLU A 377 -8.36 17.67 28.42
C GLU A 377 -8.96 18.81 27.61
N HIS A 378 -9.24 19.95 28.24
CA HIS A 378 -9.72 21.15 27.54
C HIS A 378 -8.69 21.64 26.52
N GLY A 379 -7.42 21.73 26.93
CA GLY A 379 -6.31 22.08 26.02
C GLY A 379 -6.16 21.08 24.88
N ALA A 380 -6.17 19.78 25.17
CA ALA A 380 -6.05 18.72 24.17
C ALA A 380 -7.17 18.79 23.13
N ARG A 381 -8.43 18.96 23.57
CA ARG A 381 -9.59 19.15 22.68
C ARG A 381 -9.47 20.43 21.85
N ALA A 382 -9.02 21.54 22.44
CA ALA A 382 -8.81 22.79 21.71
C ALA A 382 -7.75 22.65 20.60
N SER A 383 -6.64 21.94 20.89
CA SER A 383 -5.62 21.64 19.88
C SER A 383 -6.11 20.69 18.79
N LEU A 384 -6.97 19.72 19.12
CA LEU A 384 -7.60 18.87 18.12
C LEU A 384 -8.48 19.68 17.15
N ILE A 385 -9.28 20.62 17.68
CA ILE A 385 -10.08 21.54 16.86
C ILE A 385 -9.18 22.38 15.95
N GLU A 386 -8.09 22.95 16.48
CA GLU A 386 -7.14 23.76 15.72
C GLU A 386 -6.51 22.97 14.56
N ILE A 387 -6.12 21.71 14.81
CA ILE A 387 -5.61 20.80 13.77
C ILE A 387 -6.69 20.57 12.69
N CYS A 388 -7.92 20.24 13.08
CA CYS A 388 -9.00 20.01 12.12
C CYS A 388 -9.28 21.26 11.28
N GLU A 389 -9.28 22.45 11.88
CA GLU A 389 -9.45 23.71 11.16
C GLU A 389 -8.32 24.00 10.18
N ARG A 390 -7.09 23.63 10.52
CA ARG A 390 -5.95 23.78 9.62
C ARG A 390 -6.04 22.82 8.43
N VAL A 391 -6.37 21.54 8.66
CA VAL A 391 -6.60 20.55 7.59
C VAL A 391 -7.71 21.02 6.64
N THR A 392 -8.83 21.49 7.20
CA THR A 392 -9.98 22.00 6.45
C THR A 392 -9.57 23.18 5.56
N ARG A 393 -8.89 24.18 6.13
CA ARG A 393 -8.42 25.36 5.41
C ARG A 393 -7.44 25.01 4.28
N GLU A 394 -6.49 24.11 4.54
CA GLU A 394 -5.54 23.67 3.52
C GLU A 394 -6.24 22.91 2.39
N SER A 395 -7.26 22.10 2.71
CA SER A 395 -8.08 21.39 1.71
C SER A 395 -8.88 22.35 0.82
N GLU A 396 -9.45 23.41 1.40
CA GLU A 396 -10.18 24.46 0.67
C GLU A 396 -9.27 25.26 -0.28
N ILE A 397 -8.02 25.52 0.13
CA ILE A 397 -7.02 26.21 -0.70
C ILE A 397 -6.51 25.31 -1.82
N SER A 398 -6.19 24.05 -1.51
CA SER A 398 -5.56 23.13 -2.46
C SER A 398 -6.53 22.62 -3.51
N THR A 399 -7.79 22.37 -3.15
CA THR A 399 -8.79 21.80 -4.07
C THR A 399 -8.94 22.59 -5.38
N PRO A 400 -9.14 23.93 -5.37
CA PRO A 400 -9.17 24.72 -6.60
C PRO A 400 -7.85 24.69 -7.38
N ILE A 401 -6.71 24.65 -6.69
CA ILE A 401 -5.38 24.60 -7.33
C ILE A 401 -5.23 23.31 -8.12
N VAL A 402 -5.60 22.17 -7.52
CA VAL A 402 -5.59 20.86 -8.19
C VAL A 402 -6.55 20.85 -9.38
N LYS A 403 -7.78 21.36 -9.23
CA LYS A 403 -8.75 21.48 -10.33
C LYS A 403 -8.21 22.31 -11.51
N ASN A 404 -7.58 23.44 -11.23
CA ASN A 404 -6.95 24.26 -12.28
C ASN A 404 -5.80 23.53 -12.99
N LYS A 405 -4.96 22.80 -12.23
CA LYS A 405 -3.90 21.95 -12.81
C LYS A 405 -4.49 20.85 -13.70
N MET A 406 -5.61 20.24 -13.31
CA MET A 406 -6.32 19.24 -14.11
C MET A 406 -6.87 19.81 -15.40
N GLU A 407 -7.49 21.00 -15.35
CA GLU A 407 -7.99 21.68 -16.55
C GLU A 407 -6.86 22.02 -17.52
N ALA A 408 -5.74 22.53 -17.00
CA ALA A 408 -4.54 22.80 -17.79
C ALA A 408 -4.00 21.53 -18.45
N ALA A 409 -3.90 20.41 -17.71
CA ALA A 409 -3.46 19.12 -18.24
C ALA A 409 -4.40 18.58 -19.33
N ARG A 410 -5.72 18.77 -19.18
CA ARG A 410 -6.73 18.39 -20.19
C ARG A 410 -6.65 19.22 -21.47
N GLY A 411 -6.21 20.48 -21.35
CA GLY A 411 -6.06 21.42 -22.46
C GLY A 411 -4.69 21.37 -23.16
N ALA A 412 -3.72 20.62 -22.64
CA ALA A 412 -2.40 20.50 -23.23
C ALA A 412 -2.41 19.82 -24.61
N GLU A 413 -1.49 20.24 -25.49
CA GLU A 413 -1.33 19.63 -26.83
C GLU A 413 -1.01 18.13 -26.74
N HIS A 414 -0.20 17.75 -25.74
CA HIS A 414 0.15 16.37 -25.41
C HIS A 414 -0.44 16.04 -24.04
N LYS A 415 -1.50 15.22 -24.03
CA LYS A 415 -2.18 14.83 -22.79
C LYS A 415 -1.44 13.65 -22.16
N ASP A 416 -0.85 13.88 -21.00
CA ASP A 416 -0.38 12.80 -20.15
C ASP A 416 -1.57 12.30 -19.31
N GLU A 417 -2.13 11.16 -19.72
CA GLU A 417 -3.28 10.54 -19.05
C GLU A 417 -2.93 10.06 -17.64
N GLY A 418 -1.69 9.62 -17.41
CA GLY A 418 -1.24 9.14 -16.11
C GLY A 418 -1.15 10.27 -15.10
N TYR A 419 -0.56 11.40 -15.50
CA TYR A 419 -0.55 12.61 -14.68
C TYR A 419 -1.97 13.13 -14.38
N LEU A 420 -2.86 13.14 -15.39
CA LEU A 420 -4.24 13.55 -15.17
C LEU A 420 -4.97 12.62 -14.19
N HIS A 421 -4.75 11.30 -14.29
CA HIS A 421 -5.31 10.33 -13.35
C HIS A 421 -4.80 10.57 -11.92
N ALA A 422 -3.50 10.78 -11.75
CA ALA A 422 -2.90 11.09 -10.44
C ALA A 422 -3.48 12.38 -9.82
N LEU A 423 -3.75 13.42 -10.63
CA LEU A 423 -4.42 14.63 -10.15
C LEU A 423 -5.87 14.38 -9.73
N CYS A 424 -6.62 13.53 -10.46
CA CYS A 424 -7.98 13.14 -10.06
C CYS A 424 -7.97 12.46 -8.68
N MET A 425 -7.00 11.59 -8.42
CA MET A 425 -6.86 10.94 -7.11
C MET A 425 -6.43 11.92 -6.03
N ALA A 426 -5.52 12.86 -6.33
CA ALA A 426 -5.12 13.92 -5.41
C ALA A 426 -6.32 14.78 -4.97
N LEU A 427 -7.27 15.04 -5.88
CA LEU A 427 -8.50 15.74 -5.55
C LEU A 427 -9.36 14.95 -4.53
N VAL A 428 -9.53 13.64 -4.73
CA VAL A 428 -10.26 12.77 -3.79
C VAL A 428 -9.61 12.78 -2.41
N LEU A 429 -8.27 12.75 -2.34
CA LEU A 429 -7.54 12.81 -1.07
C LEU A 429 -7.78 14.12 -0.31
N TRP A 430 -7.86 15.26 -1.00
CA TRP A 430 -8.21 16.54 -0.37
C TRP A 430 -9.68 16.61 0.06
N GLU A 431 -10.59 16.05 -0.75
CA GLU A 431 -12.01 15.97 -0.40
C GLU A 431 -12.24 15.07 0.83
N GLU A 432 -11.49 13.98 0.96
CA GLU A 432 -11.48 13.12 2.15
C GLU A 432 -10.93 13.86 3.37
N ALA A 433 -9.77 14.52 3.22
CA ALA A 433 -9.14 15.29 4.30
C ALA A 433 -10.08 16.36 4.87
N TYR A 434 -10.78 17.08 3.99
CA TYR A 434 -11.81 18.05 4.38
C TYR A 434 -12.94 17.40 5.18
N GLN A 435 -13.56 16.34 4.65
CA GLN A 435 -14.73 15.71 5.27
C GLN A 435 -14.38 15.06 6.62
N VAL A 436 -13.25 14.36 6.70
CA VAL A 436 -12.77 13.74 7.95
C VAL A 436 -12.52 14.80 9.01
N ALA A 437 -11.81 15.88 8.67
CA ALA A 437 -11.50 16.96 9.61
C ALA A 437 -12.77 17.65 10.14
N GLU A 438 -13.73 17.96 9.27
CA GLU A 438 -14.99 18.59 9.67
C GLU A 438 -15.84 17.68 10.58
N LEU A 439 -15.91 16.38 10.29
CA LEU A 439 -16.67 15.43 11.10
C LEU A 439 -16.01 15.18 12.47
N VAL A 440 -14.69 15.12 12.53
CA VAL A 440 -13.97 15.03 13.81
C VAL A 440 -14.13 16.31 14.62
N LYS A 441 -13.97 17.48 14.00
CA LYS A 441 -14.22 18.76 14.66
C LYS A 441 -15.61 18.82 15.26
N LYS A 442 -16.62 18.43 14.46
CA LYS A 442 -18.00 18.37 14.91
C LYS A 442 -18.17 17.43 16.11
N ALA A 443 -17.61 16.23 16.05
CA ALA A 443 -17.66 15.28 17.17
C ALA A 443 -17.08 15.87 18.47
N VAL A 444 -15.96 16.61 18.38
CA VAL A 444 -15.35 17.29 19.53
C VAL A 444 -16.24 18.39 20.09
N VAL A 445 -16.88 19.18 19.22
CA VAL A 445 -17.81 20.26 19.61
C VAL A 445 -19.09 19.72 20.22
N ASP A 446 -19.62 18.62 19.67
CA ASP A 446 -20.82 17.93 20.15
C ASP A 446 -20.58 17.19 21.48
N GLY A 447 -19.34 17.17 21.97
CA GLY A 447 -19.00 16.60 23.27
C GLY A 447 -18.88 15.09 23.27
N ILE A 448 -18.68 14.47 22.10
CA ILE A 448 -18.39 13.02 22.01
C ILE A 448 -17.14 12.72 22.85
N GLU A 449 -17.18 11.65 23.64
CA GLU A 449 -16.04 11.17 24.41
C GLU A 449 -15.19 10.23 23.55
N PHE A 450 -13.86 10.33 23.71
CA PHE A 450 -12.86 9.57 22.96
C PHE A 450 -11.82 8.98 23.91
#